data_AF-A0A953L1H2-F1
#
_entry.id   AF-A0A953L1H2-F1
#
_cell.length_a   1.000
_cell.length_b   1.000
_cell.length_c   1.000
_cell.angle_alpha   90.00
_cell.angle_beta   90.00
_cell.angle_gamma   90.00
#
_symmetry.space_group_name_H-M   'P 1'
#
loop_
_entity.id
_entity.type
_entity.pdbx_description
1 polymer ?
#
loop_
_entity_poly.entity_id
_entity_poly.type
_entity_poly.pdbx_seq_one_letter_code
_entity_poly.pdbx_strand_id
1 'polypeptide(L)'
;MSCSNKGEILKIEPNAQLKHTFWTGIGGDKDMPEHYSEVSFTINEKDDRTVELTYLRTGIATETETQMFQMHIQSMLVEITRLLEE
;
A
#
# COMPACT_ATOMS: atom_id res chain seq x y z
N MET A 1 17.15 -8.79 -13.97
CA MET A 1 15.68 -8.94 -13.89
C MET A 1 15.09 -7.59 -13.56
N SER A 2 14.33 -6.99 -14.47
CA SER A 2 13.57 -5.77 -14.19
C SER A 2 12.32 -6.16 -13.39
N CYS A 3 12.35 -5.99 -12.07
CA CYS A 3 11.11 -6.06 -11.29
C CYS A 3 10.24 -4.87 -11.67
N SER A 4 9.19 -5.14 -12.45
CA SER A 4 8.18 -4.14 -12.79
C SER A 4 7.04 -4.27 -11.79
N ASN A 5 6.60 -3.14 -11.24
CA ASN A 5 5.40 -3.04 -10.44
C ASN A 5 4.30 -2.41 -11.31
N LYS A 6 3.07 -2.89 -11.16
CA LYS A 6 1.90 -2.41 -11.89
C LYS A 6 0.77 -2.11 -10.91
N GLY A 7 -0.12 -1.24 -11.33
CA GLY A 7 -1.27 -0.84 -10.54
C GLY A 7 -2.12 0.18 -11.27
N GLU A 8 -3.39 0.22 -10.89
CA GLU A 8 -4.39 1.15 -11.41
C GLU A 8 -5.11 1.82 -10.24
N ILE A 9 -5.40 3.11 -10.40
CA ILE A 9 -6.17 3.86 -9.40
C ILE A 9 -7.62 3.39 -9.45
N LEU A 10 -8.13 2.92 -8.30
CA LEU A 10 -9.53 2.52 -8.13
C LEU A 10 -10.37 3.65 -7.54
N LYS A 11 -9.79 4.46 -6.65
CA LYS A 11 -10.50 5.55 -5.97
C LYS A 11 -9.53 6.65 -5.50
N ILE A 12 -9.93 7.91 -5.72
CA ILE A 12 -9.28 9.08 -5.14
C ILE A 12 -10.36 9.96 -4.50
N GLU A 13 -10.30 10.09 -3.19
CA GLU A 13 -11.01 11.10 -2.41
C GLU A 13 -9.96 11.99 -1.76
N PRO A 14 -9.79 13.24 -2.25
CA PRO A 14 -8.83 14.17 -1.70
C PRO A 14 -9.00 14.29 -0.17
N ASN A 15 -7.87 14.27 0.54
CA ASN A 15 -7.81 14.37 2.00
C ASN A 15 -8.59 13.30 2.78
N ALA A 16 -8.94 12.17 2.16
CA ALA A 16 -9.68 11.09 2.84
C ALA A 16 -9.19 9.70 2.46
N GLN A 17 -9.15 9.37 1.16
CA GLN A 17 -8.89 8.00 0.73
C GLN A 17 -8.19 7.91 -0.62
N LEU A 18 -7.21 7.01 -0.71
CA LEU A 18 -6.61 6.55 -1.95
C LEU A 18 -6.73 5.02 -2.00
N LYS A 19 -7.31 4.48 -3.07
CA LYS A 19 -7.37 3.03 -3.32
C LYS A 19 -6.80 2.73 -4.70
N HIS A 20 -5.95 1.72 -4.80
CA HIS A 20 -5.37 1.29 -6.07
C HIS A 20 -5.12 -0.22 -6.06
N THR A 21 -4.96 -0.80 -7.25
CA THR A 21 -4.43 -2.16 -7.39
C THR A 21 -2.91 -2.14 -7.32
N PHE A 22 -2.32 -3.26 -6.91
CA PHE A 22 -0.87 -3.43 -6.83
C PHE A 22 -0.50 -4.86 -7.19
N TRP A 23 0.39 -4.97 -8.17
CA TRP A 23 1.01 -6.22 -8.61
C TRP A 23 2.53 -6.01 -8.72
N THR A 24 3.30 -7.02 -8.36
CA THR A 24 4.75 -7.02 -8.51
C THR A 24 5.24 -8.30 -9.18
N GLY A 25 6.21 -8.16 -10.09
CA GLY A 25 6.88 -9.32 -10.69
C GLY A 25 7.78 -10.10 -9.73
N ILE A 26 7.94 -9.66 -8.47
CA ILE A 26 8.76 -10.35 -7.46
C ILE A 26 8.12 -11.67 -7.01
N GLY A 27 6.78 -11.75 -6.98
CA GLY A 27 6.05 -12.96 -6.58
C GLY A 27 6.20 -14.14 -7.54
N GLY A 28 6.73 -13.91 -8.76
CA GLY A 28 6.80 -14.93 -9.82
C GLY A 28 5.45 -15.23 -10.48
N ASP A 29 4.38 -14.58 -10.03
CA ASP A 29 3.04 -14.74 -10.57
C ASP A 29 2.88 -14.06 -11.92
N LYS A 30 1.97 -14.61 -12.74
CA LYS A 30 1.62 -14.01 -14.02
C LYS A 30 0.94 -12.66 -13.77
N ASP A 31 1.13 -11.75 -14.71
CA ASP A 31 0.37 -10.51 -14.78
C ASP A 31 -1.08 -10.82 -15.19
N MET A 32 -1.91 -11.16 -14.20
CA MET A 32 -3.32 -11.52 -14.35
C MET A 32 -4.12 -10.80 -13.27
N PRO A 33 -5.36 -10.34 -13.56
CA PRO A 33 -6.16 -9.57 -12.60
C PRO A 33 -6.34 -10.24 -11.23
N GLU A 34 -6.39 -11.57 -11.21
CA GLU A 34 -6.53 -12.40 -10.00
C GLU A 34 -5.33 -12.28 -9.04
N HIS A 35 -4.17 -11.83 -9.53
CA HIS A 35 -2.94 -11.66 -8.74
C HIS A 35 -2.71 -10.20 -8.32
N TYR A 36 -3.62 -9.29 -8.62
CA TYR A 36 -3.53 -7.92 -8.16
C TYR A 36 -4.12 -7.82 -6.76
N SER A 37 -3.29 -7.40 -5.81
CA SER A 37 -3.74 -6.99 -4.50
C SER A 37 -4.39 -5.61 -4.55
N GLU A 38 -5.33 -5.34 -3.66
CA GLU A 38 -5.85 -3.99 -3.47
C GLU A 38 -5.14 -3.32 -2.29
N VAL A 39 -4.69 -2.08 -2.48
CA VAL A 39 -4.09 -1.25 -1.45
C VAL A 39 -4.99 -0.06 -1.22
N SER A 40 -5.25 0.25 0.05
CA SER A 40 -5.98 1.43 0.46
C SER A 40 -5.25 2.19 1.56
N PHE A 41 -5.10 3.49 1.35
CA PHE A 41 -4.72 4.47 2.36
C PHE A 41 -5.98 5.23 2.74
N THR A 42 -6.28 5.28 4.03
CA THR A 42 -7.38 6.09 4.57
C THR A 42 -6.80 6.98 5.65
N ILE A 43 -7.06 8.29 5.55
CA ILE A 43 -6.67 9.24 6.58
C ILE A 43 -7.90 9.76 7.30
N ASN A 44 -7.79 9.88 8.62
CA ASN A 44 -8.80 10.48 9.47
C ASN A 44 -8.13 11.53 10.36
N GLU A 45 -8.65 12.75 10.35
CA GLU A 45 -8.24 13.77 11.31
C GLU A 45 -8.67 13.34 12.72
N LYS A 46 -7.73 13.34 13.66
CA LYS A 46 -8.01 13.12 15.09
C LYS A 46 -8.17 14.45 15.82
N ASP A 47 -7.30 15.40 15.50
CA ASP A 47 -7.31 16.78 15.97
C ASP A 47 -6.53 17.70 15.00
N ASP A 48 -6.39 18.98 15.33
CA ASP A 48 -5.76 20.00 14.50
C ASP A 48 -4.29 19.71 14.12
N ARG A 49 -3.64 18.75 14.77
CA ARG A 49 -2.21 18.41 14.56
C ARG A 49 -1.96 16.92 14.34
N THR A 50 -2.97 16.08 14.46
CA THR A 50 -2.82 14.63 14.44
C THR A 50 -3.73 14.01 13.39
N VAL A 51 -3.11 13.25 12.48
CA VAL A 51 -3.79 12.46 11.45
C VAL A 51 -3.54 10.99 11.72
N GLU A 52 -4.61 10.20 11.74
CA GLU A 52 -4.52 8.74 11.73
C GLU A 52 -4.46 8.25 10.29
N LEU A 53 -3.36 7.62 9.91
CA LEU A 53 -3.22 6.92 8.63
C LEU A 53 -3.47 5.42 8.83
N THR A 54 -4.49 4.90 8.16
CA THR A 54 -4.71 3.46 8.03
C THR A 54 -4.22 2.99 6.67
N TYR A 55 -3.22 2.11 6.68
CA TYR A 55 -2.81 1.34 5.50
C TYR A 55 -3.44 -0.06 5.56
N LEU A 56 -4.16 -0.44 4.52
CA LEU A 56 -4.72 -1.78 4.38
C LEU A 56 -4.37 -2.34 2.99
N ARG A 57 -3.91 -3.59 2.95
CA ARG A 57 -3.70 -4.35 1.72
C ARG A 57 -4.45 -5.66 1.78
N THR A 58 -5.27 -5.95 0.78
CA THR A 58 -6.08 -7.17 0.67
C THR A 58 -5.77 -7.92 -0.62
N GLY A 59 -6.09 -9.21 -0.68
CA GLY A 59 -5.87 -10.03 -1.88
C GLY A 59 -4.39 -10.21 -2.24
N ILE A 60 -3.50 -10.30 -1.24
CA ILE A 60 -2.10 -10.63 -1.50
C ILE A 60 -2.04 -12.07 -2.02
N ALA A 61 -1.45 -12.26 -3.20
CA ALA A 61 -1.52 -13.53 -3.93
C ALA A 61 -0.68 -14.63 -3.27
N THR A 62 0.47 -14.26 -2.68
CA THR A 62 1.43 -15.24 -2.14
C THR A 62 1.84 -14.97 -0.71
N GLU A 63 2.28 -16.03 -0.04
CA GLU A 63 2.86 -15.93 1.29
C GLU A 63 4.17 -15.12 1.28
N THR A 64 5.00 -15.27 0.23
CA THR A 64 6.25 -14.51 0.08
C THR A 64 5.98 -13.00 0.01
N GLU A 65 4.97 -12.57 -0.76
CA GLU A 65 4.55 -11.18 -0.79
C GLU A 65 4.01 -10.69 0.56
N THR A 66 3.29 -11.56 1.28
CA THR A 66 2.75 -11.25 2.61
C THR A 66 3.88 -11.04 3.62
N GLN A 67 4.90 -11.91 3.63
CA GLN A 67 6.07 -11.79 4.48
C GLN A 67 6.87 -10.52 4.16
N MET A 68 7.13 -10.25 2.87
CA MET A 68 7.78 -9.01 2.44
C MET A 68 7.00 -7.77 2.90
N PHE A 69 5.67 -7.79 2.74
CA PHE A 69 4.81 -6.73 3.21
C PHE A 69 4.94 -6.51 4.73
N GLN A 70 4.85 -7.58 5.52
CA GLN A 70 4.97 -7.49 6.99
C GLN A 70 6.35 -6.99 7.45
N MET A 71 7.42 -7.37 6.75
CA MET A 71 8.78 -6.90 7.07
C MET A 71 8.97 -5.41 6.79
N HIS A 72 8.31 -4.86 5.76
CA HIS A 72 8.58 -3.50 5.29
C HIS A 72 7.56 -2.45 5.74
N ILE A 73 6.33 -2.85 6.07
CA ILE A 73 5.24 -1.90 6.37
C ILE A 73 5.56 -1.00 7.57
N GLN A 74 6.17 -1.54 8.62
CA GLN A 74 6.53 -0.76 9.81
C GLN A 74 7.54 0.33 9.48
N SER A 75 8.60 0.01 8.74
CA SER A 75 9.61 0.99 8.33
C SER A 75 9.03 2.08 7.43
N MET A 76 8.11 1.72 6.53
CA MET A 76 7.43 2.68 5.68
C MET A 76 6.59 3.67 6.49
N LEU A 77 5.82 3.19 7.48
CA LEU A 77 5.00 4.06 8.33
C LEU A 77 5.86 5.00 9.19
N VAL A 78 6.98 4.50 9.74
CA VAL A 78 7.93 5.33 10.49
C VAL A 78 8.52 6.44 9.62
N GLU A 79 8.88 6.13 8.37
CA GLU A 79 9.43 7.13 7.44
C GLU A 79 8.41 8.18 7.05
N ILE A 80 7.14 7.80 6.86
CA ILE A 80 6.04 8.77 6.63
C ILE A 80 5.92 9.73 7.80
N THR A 81 5.91 9.23 9.04
CA THR A 81 5.87 10.09 10.23
C THR A 81 7.08 11.03 10.26
N ARG A 82 8.28 10.51 10.00
CA ARG A 82 9.52 11.30 9.98
C ARG A 82 9.44 12.47 8.98
N LEU A 83 8.93 12.24 7.77
CA LEU A 83 8.79 13.26 6.73
C LEU A 83 7.73 14.32 7.04
N LEU A 84 6.73 14.01 7.87
CA LEU A 84 5.70 14.97 8.28
C LEU A 84 6.14 15.85 9.45
N GLU A 85 7.16 15.44 10.20
CA GLU A 85 7.71 16.16 11.35
C GLU A 85 8.93 17.04 10.99
N GLU A 86 9.38 17.02 9.73
CA GLU A 86 10.38 17.94 9.17
C GLU A 86 9.80 19.34 8.91
#